data_AF-A0A951XEG3-F1
#
_entry.id   AF-A0A951XEG3-F1
#
_cell.length_a   1.000
_cell.length_b   1.000
_cell.length_c   1.000
_cell.angle_alpha   90.00
_cell.angle_beta   90.00
_cell.angle_gamma   90.00
#
_symmetry.space_group_name_H-M   'P 1'
#
loop_
_entity.id
_entity.type
_entity.pdbx_description
1 polymer ?
#
loop_
_entity_poly.entity_id
_entity_poly.type
_entity_poly.pdbx_seq_one_letter_code
_entity_poly.pdbx_strand_id
1 'polypeptide(L)'
;MKYLPGLLLIIICSCFFPVIRAQDTFDHRDRIWYVSDFGAKGDGETINTTFIQQTIDACSAAGGGTVKITAGHYLSGTLFLK
;
A
#
# COMPACT_ATOMS: atom_id res chain seq x y z
N MET A 1 -53.15 29.96 14.43
CA MET A 1 -52.82 28.71 15.14
C MET A 1 -52.91 27.54 14.18
N LYS A 2 -51.75 26.96 13.80
CA LYS A 2 -51.48 25.57 13.37
C LYS A 2 -50.13 25.54 12.63
N TYR A 3 -49.04 25.58 13.42
CA TYR A 3 -47.65 25.36 12.96
C TYR A 3 -47.34 23.85 13.01
N LEU A 4 -46.68 23.33 11.96
CA LEU A 4 -45.81 22.12 11.82
C LEU A 4 -46.36 20.72 12.21
N PRO A 5 -45.97 19.59 11.57
CA PRO A 5 -44.64 19.32 10.99
C PRO A 5 -44.64 18.52 9.66
N GLY A 6 -44.70 19.21 8.52
CA GLY A 6 -44.42 18.62 7.20
C GLY A 6 -42.93 18.61 6.82
N LEU A 7 -42.06 19.12 7.70
CA LEU A 7 -40.62 19.28 7.47
C LEU A 7 -39.77 18.15 8.10
N LEU A 8 -40.40 17.23 8.85
CA LEU A 8 -39.73 16.14 9.55
C LEU A 8 -39.70 14.82 8.75
N LEU A 9 -40.18 14.81 7.50
CA LEU A 9 -40.16 13.62 6.64
C LEU A 9 -39.08 13.67 5.54
N ILE A 10 -38.10 14.57 5.68
CA ILE A 10 -36.90 14.59 4.82
C ILE A 10 -35.75 13.76 5.43
N ILE A 11 -35.87 13.34 6.71
CA ILE A 11 -34.77 12.69 7.45
C ILE A 11 -34.83 11.15 7.45
N ILE A 12 -35.91 10.54 6.95
CA ILE A 12 -36.08 9.06 6.95
C ILE A 12 -35.99 8.47 5.52
N CYS A 13 -35.28 9.15 4.62
CA CYS A 13 -34.71 8.55 3.41
C CYS A 13 -33.21 8.28 3.61
N SER A 14 -32.87 7.73 4.77
CA SER A 14 -31.63 7.01 5.05
C SER A 14 -31.70 5.57 4.54
N CYS A 15 -32.51 5.33 3.51
CA CYS A 15 -32.43 4.20 2.59
C CYS A 15 -31.17 4.36 1.74
N PHE A 16 -30.03 4.18 2.40
CA PHE A 16 -29.00 3.27 1.95
C PHE A 16 -28.42 3.48 0.54
N PHE A 17 -28.25 4.74 0.14
CA PHE A 17 -27.18 5.10 -0.78
C PHE A 17 -25.98 5.59 0.05
N PRO A 18 -25.03 4.72 0.43
CA PRO A 18 -23.65 5.16 0.51
C PRO A 18 -23.15 5.28 -0.94
N VAL A 19 -23.74 6.20 -1.72
CA VAL A 19 -23.04 6.75 -2.88
C VAL A 19 -21.91 7.59 -2.28
N ILE A 20 -20.68 7.30 -2.68
CA ILE A 20 -19.42 7.77 -2.08
C ILE A 20 -18.96 6.97 -0.85
N ARG A 21 -18.80 5.65 -1.03
CA ARG A 21 -17.48 5.05 -0.78
C ARG A 21 -16.91 4.62 -2.13
N ALA A 22 -16.44 5.58 -2.92
CA ALA A 22 -15.19 5.31 -3.62
C ALA A 22 -14.16 5.14 -2.50
N GLN A 23 -14.09 3.95 -1.90
CA GLN A 23 -12.84 3.51 -1.34
C GLN A 23 -12.02 3.23 -2.57
N ASP A 24 -11.29 4.27 -3.00
CA ASP A 24 -10.18 4.13 -3.90
C ASP A 24 -9.52 2.79 -3.55
N THR A 25 -9.56 1.84 -4.48
CA THR A 25 -8.85 0.59 -4.30
C THR A 25 -7.42 1.02 -4.06
N PHE A 26 -6.97 0.95 -2.79
CA PHE A 26 -5.66 1.42 -2.35
C PHE A 26 -4.65 0.87 -3.35
N ASP A 27 -4.21 1.72 -4.28
CA ASP A 27 -3.38 1.23 -5.37
C ASP A 27 -2.06 0.87 -4.73
N HIS A 28 -1.79 -0.43 -4.58
CA HIS A 28 -0.55 -0.91 -3.98
C HIS A 28 0.66 -0.42 -4.79
N ARG A 29 0.44 0.06 -6.04
CA ARG A 29 1.45 0.66 -6.90
C ARG A 29 2.15 1.87 -6.30
N ASP A 30 1.54 2.60 -5.37
CA ASP A 30 2.17 3.80 -4.78
C ASP A 30 3.07 3.49 -3.57
N ARG A 31 3.02 2.27 -3.03
CA ARG A 31 3.90 1.86 -1.91
C ARG A 31 5.23 1.34 -2.44
N ILE A 32 6.23 2.22 -2.44
CA ILE A 32 7.59 1.90 -2.86
C ILE A 32 8.43 1.55 -1.63
N TRP A 33 9.07 0.37 -1.67
CA TRP A 33 9.99 -0.12 -0.67
C TRP A 33 11.40 -0.15 -1.25
N TYR A 34 12.29 0.72 -0.80
CA TYR A 34 13.65 0.77 -1.30
C TYR A 34 14.52 -0.26 -0.58
N VAL A 35 15.22 -1.11 -1.32
CA VAL A 35 16.14 -2.10 -0.72
C VAL A 35 17.31 -1.45 0.02
N SER A 36 17.65 -0.20 -0.31
CA SER A 36 18.67 0.58 0.39
C SER A 36 18.28 0.91 1.83
N ASP A 37 16.98 1.06 2.12
CA ASP A 37 16.48 1.34 3.48
C ASP A 37 16.70 0.12 4.39
N PHE A 38 16.81 -1.07 3.78
CA PHE A 38 17.13 -2.33 4.44
C PHE A 38 18.63 -2.64 4.43
N GLY A 39 19.47 -1.75 3.88
CA GLY A 39 20.92 -1.89 3.91
C GLY A 39 21.53 -2.51 2.65
N ALA A 40 20.75 -2.74 1.59
CA ALA A 40 21.31 -3.21 0.32
C ALA A 40 22.22 -2.15 -0.32
N LYS A 41 23.35 -2.60 -0.87
CA LYS A 41 24.37 -1.76 -1.53
C LYS A 41 24.58 -2.21 -2.96
N GLY A 42 24.54 -1.23 -3.88
CA GLY A 42 24.78 -1.42 -5.31
C GLY A 42 26.25 -1.38 -5.70
N ASP A 43 27.16 -1.93 -4.87
CA ASP A 43 28.62 -1.89 -5.04
C ASP A 43 29.20 -3.07 -5.84
N GLY A 44 28.39 -4.09 -6.14
CA GLY A 44 28.81 -5.30 -6.86
C GLY A 44 29.57 -6.32 -6.02
N GLU A 45 29.86 -6.03 -4.74
CA GLU A 45 30.65 -6.88 -3.85
C GLU A 45 29.81 -7.40 -2.67
N THR A 46 28.92 -6.55 -2.14
CA THR A 46 28.07 -6.88 -1.00
C THR A 46 27.02 -7.93 -1.39
N ILE A 47 26.91 -9.01 -0.60
CA ILE A 47 25.83 -9.99 -0.75
C ILE A 47 24.53 -9.38 -0.21
N ASN A 48 23.61 -9.05 -1.11
CA ASN A 48 22.38 -8.33 -0.82
C ASN A 48 21.16 -9.23 -0.56
N THR A 49 21.31 -10.55 -0.67
CA THR A 49 20.19 -11.52 -0.62
C THR A 49 19.29 -11.31 0.59
N THR A 50 19.86 -11.16 1.79
CA THR A 50 19.09 -10.98 3.03
C THR A 50 18.35 -9.65 3.07
N PHE A 51 19.00 -8.56 2.65
CA PHE A 51 18.38 -7.23 2.64
C PHE A 51 17.22 -7.15 1.65
N ILE A 52 17.38 -7.72 0.47
CA ILE A 52 16.32 -7.78 -0.54
C ILE A 52 15.17 -8.67 -0.05
N GLN A 53 15.46 -9.83 0.55
CA GLN A 53 14.43 -10.72 1.09
C GLN A 53 13.64 -10.05 2.22
N GLN A 54 14.30 -9.34 3.13
CA GLN A 54 13.64 -8.57 4.19
C GLN A 54 12.75 -7.47 3.61
N THR A 55 13.18 -6.82 2.54
CA THR A 55 12.37 -5.81 1.85
C THR A 55 11.09 -6.43 1.26
N ILE A 56 11.19 -7.62 0.64
CA ILE A 56 10.05 -8.38 0.11
C ILE A 56 9.10 -8.79 1.24
N ASP A 57 9.64 -9.32 2.35
CA ASP A 57 8.86 -9.76 3.49
C ASP A 57 8.09 -8.59 4.13
N ALA A 58 8.73 -7.44 4.32
CA ALA A 58 8.10 -6.24 4.83
C ALA A 58 7.04 -5.68 3.87
N CYS A 59 7.34 -5.65 2.57
CA CYS A 59 6.40 -5.25 1.53
C CYS A 59 5.14 -6.13 1.53
N SER A 60 5.32 -7.45 1.60
CA SER A 60 4.22 -8.41 1.68
C SER A 60 3.39 -8.24 2.97
N ALA A 61 4.06 -8.12 4.12
CA ALA A 61 3.39 -7.92 5.41
C ALA A 61 2.56 -6.63 5.46
N ALA A 62 2.96 -5.60 4.71
CA ALA A 62 2.23 -4.34 4.59
C ALA A 62 1.08 -4.38 3.56
N GLY A 63 0.72 -5.56 3.05
CA GLY A 63 -0.33 -5.74 2.05
C GLY A 63 0.15 -5.56 0.60
N GLY A 64 1.44 -5.74 0.34
CA GLY A 64 2.04 -5.67 -0.99
C GLY A 64 2.48 -4.26 -1.41
N GLY A 65 3.12 -4.17 -2.58
CA GLY A 65 3.68 -2.95 -3.13
C GLY A 65 4.83 -3.21 -4.10
N THR A 66 5.64 -2.19 -4.36
CA THR A 66 6.79 -2.27 -5.27
C THR A 66 8.09 -2.28 -4.48
N VAL A 67 8.85 -3.37 -4.56
CA VAL A 67 10.24 -3.40 -4.08
C VAL A 67 11.15 -2.79 -5.14
N LYS A 68 11.78 -1.66 -4.84
CA LYS A 68 12.59 -0.88 -5.77
C LYS A 68 14.07 -1.03 -5.47
N ILE A 69 14.81 -1.44 -6.49
CA ILE A 69 16.28 -1.47 -6.51
C ILE A 69 16.74 -0.25 -7.30
N THR A 70 17.53 0.62 -6.67
CA THR A 70 18.10 1.80 -7.32
C THR A 70 19.23 1.40 -8.28
N ALA A 71 19.67 2.32 -9.14
CA ALA A 71 20.77 2.04 -10.06
C ALA A 71 22.04 1.61 -9.29
N GLY A 72 22.67 0.52 -9.74
CA GLY A 72 23.87 -0.06 -9.13
C GLY A 72 24.01 -1.55 -9.47
N HIS A 73 25.10 -2.16 -8.97
CA HIS A 73 25.36 -3.59 -9.13
C HIS A 73 25.05 -4.32 -7.83
N TYR A 74 24.07 -5.22 -7.84
CA TYR A 74 23.63 -5.92 -6.64
C TYR A 74 23.90 -7.41 -6.79
N LEU A 75 24.86 -7.91 -6.01
CA LEU A 75 25.10 -9.35 -5.91
C LEU A 75 24.02 -9.98 -5.02
N SER A 76 23.29 -10.96 -5.54
CA SER A 76 22.25 -11.69 -4.80
C SER A 76 22.23 -13.16 -5.20
N GLY A 77 21.84 -14.00 -4.25
CA GLY A 77 21.39 -15.36 -4.51
C GLY A 77 19.90 -15.39 -4.87
N THR A 78 19.29 -16.57 -4.71
CA THR A 78 17.86 -16.79 -4.94
C THR A 78 17.00 -15.91 -4.03
N LEU A 79 15.93 -15.35 -4.59
CA LEU A 79 14.93 -14.56 -3.88
C LEU A 79 13.58 -15.28 -3.94
N PHE A 80 12.82 -15.21 -2.86
CA PHE A 80 11.49 -15.80 -2.77
C PHE A 80 10.43 -14.70 -2.72
N LEU A 81 9.54 -14.69 -3.72
CA LEU A 81 8.38 -13.81 -3.76
C LEU A 81 7.29 -14.33 -2.80
N LYS A 82 6.39 -13.42 -2.43
CA LYS A 82 5.27 -13.65 -1.51
C LYS A 82 3.96 -13.30 -2.18
#